data_AF-A0AB36F3Y5-F1
#
_entry.id   AF-A0AB36F3Y5-F1
#
_cell.length_a   1.000
_cell.length_b   1.000
_cell.length_c   1.000
_cell.angle_alpha   90.00
_cell.angle_beta   90.00
_cell.angle_gamma   90.00
#
_symmetry.space_group_name_H-M   'P 1'
#
loop_
_entity.id
_entity.type
_entity.pdbx_description
1 polymer ?
#
loop_
_entity_poly.entity_id
_entity_poly.type
_entity_poly.pdbx_seq_one_letter_code
_entity_poly.pdbx_strand_id
1 'polypeptide(L)'
;MTAYDTLPSATPESDRKAQYEARRAEERRDRLRQQLDLLDKRIARIQAGTEPLDGSSLQALQMRREGLAQDLARLPRKEGCCGCGRACKG
;
A
#
# COMPACT_ATOMS: atom_id res chain seq x y z
N MET A 1 16.32 12.99 -47.34
CA MET A 1 15.43 11.85 -47.08
C MET A 1 16.27 10.70 -46.56
N THR A 2 16.44 10.61 -45.24
CA THR A 2 16.73 9.37 -44.50
C THR A 2 16.22 9.61 -43.08
N ALA A 3 14.95 9.29 -42.88
CA ALA A 3 14.36 9.13 -41.57
C ALA A 3 14.91 7.81 -41.00
N TYR A 4 16.01 7.88 -40.26
CA TYR A 4 16.38 6.78 -39.38
C TYR A 4 15.61 6.96 -38.08
N ASP A 5 14.47 6.26 -38.06
CA ASP A 5 13.93 5.54 -36.92
C ASP A 5 14.36 6.08 -35.56
N THR A 6 13.47 6.85 -34.97
CA THR A 6 13.43 7.06 -33.52
C THR A 6 13.16 5.70 -32.88
N LEU A 7 14.22 4.92 -32.66
CA LEU A 7 14.17 3.74 -31.82
C LEU A 7 13.56 4.16 -30.48
N PRO A 8 12.49 3.50 -29.98
CA PRO A 8 11.98 3.80 -28.66
C PRO A 8 13.10 3.52 -27.68
N SER A 9 13.61 4.60 -27.08
CA SER A 9 14.71 4.59 -26.13
C SER A 9 14.49 3.45 -25.15
N ALA A 10 15.43 2.52 -25.10
CA ALA A 10 15.50 1.52 -24.05
C ALA A 10 15.29 2.24 -22.71
N THR A 11 14.16 1.99 -22.05
CA THR A 11 13.94 2.49 -20.69
C THR A 11 15.17 2.04 -19.88
N PRO A 12 15.98 2.95 -19.32
CA PRO A 12 17.16 2.56 -18.58
C PRO A 12 16.73 1.55 -17.50
N GLU A 13 17.56 0.53 -17.23
CA GLU A 13 17.22 -0.57 -16.32
C GLU A 13 16.74 -0.08 -14.94
N SER A 14 17.18 1.13 -14.54
CA SER A 14 16.70 1.87 -13.37
C SER A 14 15.18 2.08 -13.36
N ASP A 15 14.56 2.39 -14.51
CA ASP A 15 13.12 2.61 -14.62
C ASP A 15 12.34 1.31 -14.50
N ARG A 16 12.87 0.20 -15.06
CA ARG A 16 12.27 -1.13 -14.92
C ARG A 16 12.31 -1.60 -13.47
N LYS A 17 13.45 -1.39 -12.78
CA LYS A 17 13.59 -1.68 -11.36
C LYS A 17 12.62 -0.83 -10.52
N ALA A 18 12.51 0.46 -10.79
CA ALA A 18 11.59 1.35 -10.10
C ALA A 18 10.11 0.93 -10.31
N GLN A 19 9.73 0.59 -11.55
CA GLN A 19 8.39 0.07 -11.86
C GLN A 19 8.10 -1.25 -11.13
N TYR A 20 9.06 -2.16 -11.08
CA TYR A 20 8.92 -3.42 -10.34
C TYR A 20 8.73 -3.20 -8.84
N GLU A 21 9.55 -2.36 -8.22
CA GLU A 21 9.41 -2.03 -6.79
C GLU A 21 8.09 -1.29 -6.51
N ALA A 22 7.65 -0.40 -7.41
CA ALA A 22 6.35 0.26 -7.30
C ALA A 22 5.19 -0.74 -7.36
N ARG A 23 5.25 -1.72 -8.28
CA ARG A 23 4.24 -2.79 -8.37
C ARG A 23 4.25 -3.65 -7.11
N ARG A 24 5.43 -4.03 -6.62
CA ARG A 24 5.59 -4.82 -5.39
C ARG A 24 5.04 -4.08 -4.15
N ALA A 25 5.28 -2.77 -4.05
CA ALA A 25 4.74 -1.94 -2.98
C ALA A 25 3.20 -1.83 -3.07
N GLU A 26 2.66 -1.75 -4.28
CA GLU A 26 1.21 -1.75 -4.54
C GLU A 26 0.56 -3.07 -4.13
N GLU A 27 1.11 -4.21 -4.57
CA GLU A 27 0.67 -5.54 -4.15
C GLU A 27 0.69 -5.71 -2.62
N ARG A 28 1.76 -5.22 -1.96
CA ARG A 28 1.87 -5.26 -0.49
C ARG A 28 0.79 -4.40 0.18
N ARG A 29 0.54 -3.21 -0.35
CA ARG A 29 -0.49 -2.29 0.15
C ARG A 29 -1.88 -2.89 0.01
N ASP A 30 -2.19 -3.54 -1.11
CA ASP A 30 -3.49 -4.16 -1.31
C ASP A 30 -3.70 -5.36 -0.39
N ARG A 31 -2.67 -6.17 -0.15
CA ARG A 31 -2.71 -7.24 0.86
C ARG A 31 -3.02 -6.71 2.27
N LEU A 32 -2.36 -5.63 2.69
CA LEU A 32 -2.62 -5.02 4.00
C LEU A 32 -4.05 -4.45 4.11
N ARG A 33 -4.54 -3.81 3.04
CA ARG A 33 -5.93 -3.32 2.99
C ARG A 33 -6.95 -4.45 3.12
N GLN A 34 -6.73 -5.56 2.42
CA GLN A 34 -7.59 -6.74 2.53
C GLN A 34 -7.58 -7.32 3.96
N GLN A 35 -6.40 -7.40 4.58
CA GLN A 35 -6.28 -7.87 5.96
C GLN A 35 -7.00 -6.95 6.95
N LEU A 36 -6.90 -5.63 6.76
CA LEU A 36 -7.63 -4.64 7.56
C LEU A 36 -9.14 -4.79 7.40
N ASP A 37 -9.65 -4.87 6.16
CA ASP A 37 -11.08 -5.00 5.89
C ASP A 37 -11.67 -6.28 6.50
N LEU A 38 -10.99 -7.42 6.35
CA LEU A 38 -11.40 -8.67 6.98
C LEU A 38 -11.41 -8.59 8.51
N LEU A 39 -10.41 -7.92 9.10
CA LEU A 39 -10.31 -7.74 10.54
C LEU A 39 -11.39 -6.79 11.07
N ASP A 40 -11.66 -5.69 10.36
CA ASP A 40 -12.71 -4.73 10.70
C ASP A 40 -14.09 -5.38 10.66
N LYS A 41 -14.37 -6.16 9.62
CA LYS A 41 -15.61 -6.94 9.52
C LYS A 41 -15.75 -7.94 10.67
N ARG A 42 -14.66 -8.60 11.06
CA ARG A 42 -14.66 -9.53 12.20
C ARG A 42 -14.94 -8.80 13.51
N ILE A 43 -14.24 -7.70 13.77
CA ILE A 43 -14.45 -6.86 14.95
C ILE A 43 -15.90 -6.40 15.01
N ALA A 44 -16.48 -5.95 13.90
CA ALA A 44 -17.88 -5.53 13.82
C ALA A 44 -18.86 -6.67 14.15
N ARG A 45 -18.64 -7.89 13.64
CA ARG A 45 -19.49 -9.05 13.96
C ARG A 45 -19.39 -9.45 15.44
N ILE A 46 -18.19 -9.42 16.00
CA ILE A 46 -17.97 -9.70 17.43
C ILE A 46 -18.67 -8.64 18.29
N GLN A 47 -18.52 -7.36 17.95
CA GLN A 47 -19.18 -6.27 18.68
C GLN A 47 -20.71 -6.31 18.55
N ALA A 48 -21.23 -6.79 17.42
CA ALA A 48 -22.65 -7.03 17.21
C ALA A 48 -23.17 -8.30 17.93
N GLY A 49 -22.29 -9.12 18.51
CA GLY A 49 -22.64 -10.38 19.15
C GLY A 49 -23.00 -11.51 18.17
N THR A 50 -22.67 -11.37 16.89
CA THR A 50 -22.97 -12.36 15.84
C THR A 50 -21.82 -13.34 15.58
N GLU A 51 -20.64 -13.07 16.15
CA GLU A 51 -19.48 -13.96 16.14
C GLU A 51 -18.87 -14.03 17.56
N PRO A 52 -18.53 -15.22 18.10
CA PRO A 52 -17.89 -15.34 19.40
C PRO A 52 -16.42 -14.91 19.36
N LEU A 53 -15.85 -14.62 20.53
CA LEU A 53 -14.41 -14.44 20.68
C LEU A 53 -13.71 -15.81 20.70
N ASP A 54 -13.01 -16.16 19.62
CA ASP A 54 -12.29 -17.44 19.47
C ASP A 54 -10.98 -17.48 20.30
N GLY A 55 -11.06 -17.27 21.62
CA GLY A 55 -9.91 -17.24 22.52
C GLY A 55 -8.99 -16.02 22.40
N SER A 56 -9.24 -15.14 21.41
CA SER A 56 -8.63 -13.81 21.32
C SER A 56 -9.51 -12.80 22.06
N SER A 57 -8.93 -11.78 22.70
CA SER A 57 -9.71 -10.67 23.25
C SER A 57 -10.05 -9.65 22.17
N LEU A 58 -11.16 -8.92 22.33
CA LEU A 58 -11.53 -7.82 21.42
C LEU A 58 -10.41 -6.77 21.34
N GLN A 59 -9.76 -6.51 22.49
CA GLN A 59 -8.60 -5.61 22.58
C GLN A 59 -7.42 -6.10 21.72
N ALA A 60 -7.11 -7.40 21.72
CA ALA A 60 -6.04 -7.95 20.87
C ALA A 60 -6.34 -7.76 19.38
N LEU A 61 -7.61 -7.90 18.97
CA LEU A 61 -8.03 -7.65 17.58
C LEU A 61 -7.88 -6.16 17.21
N GLN A 62 -8.25 -5.24 18.11
CA GLN A 62 -8.09 -3.80 17.91
C GLN A 62 -6.62 -3.40 17.81
N MET A 63 -5.75 -3.93 18.67
CA MET A 63 -4.29 -3.70 18.57
C MET A 63 -3.73 -4.21 17.23
N ARG A 64 -4.18 -5.37 16.77
CA ARG A 64 -3.77 -5.90 15.46
C ARG A 64 -4.24 -5.01 14.31
N ARG A 65 -5.45 -4.45 14.40
CA ARG A 65 -5.99 -3.49 13.44
C ARG A 65 -5.13 -2.23 13.38
N GLU A 66 -4.77 -1.67 14.53
CA GLU A 66 -3.89 -0.50 14.61
C GLU A 66 -2.52 -0.77 14.01
N GLY A 67 -1.91 -1.93 14.31
CA GLY A 67 -0.64 -2.34 13.72
C GLY A 67 -0.69 -2.42 12.19
N LEU A 68 -1.73 -3.04 11.63
CA LEU A 68 -1.93 -3.10 10.18
C LEU A 68 -2.16 -1.71 9.55
N ALA A 69 -2.88 -0.81 10.24
CA ALA A 69 -3.10 0.56 9.78
C ALA A 69 -1.80 1.37 9.78
N GLN A 70 -0.94 1.18 10.79
CA GLN A 70 0.39 1.79 10.86
C GLN A 70 1.30 1.26 9.74
N ASP A 71 1.31 -0.05 9.50
CA ASP A 71 2.07 -0.65 8.40
C ASP A 71 1.60 -0.14 7.03
N LEU A 72 0.30 0.06 6.86
CA LEU A 72 -0.27 0.68 5.67
C LEU A 72 0.16 2.15 5.52
N ALA A 73 0.21 2.90 6.62
CA ALA A 73 0.63 4.31 6.62
C ALA A 73 2.13 4.50 6.33
N ARG A 74 2.96 3.50 6.69
CA ARG A 74 4.40 3.49 6.38
C ARG A 74 4.71 3.21 4.91
N LEU A 75 3.77 2.65 4.15
CA LEU A 75 3.98 2.41 2.73
C LEU A 75 3.91 3.74 1.95
N PRO A 76 4.87 3.99 1.04
CA PRO A 76 4.87 5.19 0.24
C PRO A 76 3.59 5.24 -0.60
N ARG A 77 2.87 6.36 -0.51
CA ARG A 77 1.77 6.62 -1.43
C ARG A 77 2.34 6.98 -2.79
N LYS A 78 1.67 6.55 -3.86
CA LYS A 78 1.87 7.13 -5.20
C LYS A 78 1.29 8.55 -5.16
N GLU A 79 1.95 9.45 -4.45
CA GLU A 79 1.74 10.88 -4.65
C GLU A 79 2.60 11.27 -5.86
N GLY A 80 1.93 11.78 -6.90
CA GLY A 80 2.64 12.42 -7.99
C GLY A 80 3.54 13.51 -7.43
N CYS A 81 4.80 13.51 -7.87
CA CYS A 81 5.72 14.65 -7.85
C CYS A 81 5.58 15.63 -6.65
N CYS A 82 6.25 15.37 -5.53
CA CYS A 82 7.52 16.06 -5.20
C CYS A 82 8.10 15.45 -3.93
N GLY A 83 8.90 14.40 -4.07
CA GLY A 83 9.89 13.96 -3.07
C GLY A 83 11.10 14.89 -3.01
N CYS A 84 10.90 16.18 -3.26
CA CYS A 84 11.93 17.20 -3.22
C CYS A 84 11.91 17.80 -1.81
N GLY A 85 12.89 17.48 -0.97
CA GLY A 85 13.14 18.15 0.32
C GLY A 85 13.54 19.62 0.21
N ARG A 86 13.06 20.33 -0.82
CA ARG A 86 13.21 21.77 -1.08
C ARG A 86 11.92 22.30 -1.69
N ALA A 87 11.22 23.10 -0.88
CA ALA A 87 10.29 24.17 -1.24
C ALA A 87 9.54 24.06 -2.59
N CYS A 88 8.32 23.52 -2.56
CA CYS A 88 7.30 23.96 -3.52
C CYS A 88 6.81 25.34 -3.07
N LYS A 89 7.34 26.41 -3.68
CA LYS A 89 6.82 27.78 -3.58
C LYS A 89 6.27 28.16 -4.95
N GLY A 90 5.02 28.66 -4.97
CA GLY A 90 4.51 29.65 -5.94
C GLY A 90 4.30 29.15 -7.35
#